data_AF-A0A9P0PHW8-F1
#
_entry.id   AF-A0A9P0PHW8-F1
#
_cell.length_a   1.000
_cell.length_b   1.000
_cell.length_c   1.000
_cell.angle_alpha   90.00
_cell.angle_beta   90.00
_cell.angle_gamma   90.00
#
_symmetry.space_group_name_H-M   'P 1'
#
loop_
_entity.id
_entity.type
_entity.pdbx_description
1 polymer ?
#
loop_
_entity_poly.entity_id
_entity_poly.type
_entity_poly.pdbx_seq_one_letter_code
_entity_poly.pdbx_strand_id
1 'polypeptide(L)'
;MEMYFWIAACHMLFISLWIFAKITLWKEFGEPNPVWHWQCLQGTCQKQHYNETVSSSPLSLPTCRLSCSDAAGLWPKPTGDVSVSNIFQNVNFNSIDVVPKQSNSPSSKLVREAGKVFKEQIQATIPRRFNPKGGKSLLVDVDIKNPSFSRLTLDTDESYTLKLSETSDGRLNALISAQTFFGARHGLQTLNQLIVFDDLKGELLIPSEALITDKPAYPYRGIVLDTSRNYITIDAIKRTLAGMGASKLNTFHWHITDSHSFPYVSKSRPELSKYGAYSPSKVYTDEDIKQIIKYATVRGIRVLPEFDAPAHVGEGWQNTGFVTCLNWQPWQSYCVEPPCGQLDPTKDGVYDVLEDIYGDMIEQFQPDIFHMGGDEVNFHCWKSTPNIAEWMQRKGLNVSEEKDLVQLWRYFQDNALQRLDKKAKRNIPVVMWTSHLTDPEYLTNALPKDRYIIQIWTTGTDAQVGTLLENGYKVILSNYDALYFDCGFAGWVTSGNNWCSPYIGWQKVYSNTPEKIAGPTKKHLVLGEEAALWTEQADSASVDSRLWPRAAALAEAVWTSPANPSWEAAEQRFLAHRERLVELGIGADAIEPEWCLQHEENCRIGAKLNTDTKFN
;
A
#
# COMPACT_ATOMS: atom_id res chain seq x y z
N MET A 1 -63.82 -27.28 3.79
CA MET A 1 -62.44 -27.75 4.06
C MET A 1 -61.81 -28.44 2.85
N GLU A 2 -62.59 -29.10 1.98
CA GLU A 2 -62.09 -29.76 0.76
C GLU A 2 -61.61 -28.81 -0.34
N MET A 3 -62.19 -27.61 -0.46
CA MET A 3 -61.82 -26.64 -1.51
C MET A 3 -60.41 -26.04 -1.33
N TYR A 4 -59.92 -25.94 -0.08
CA TYR A 4 -58.56 -25.46 0.21
C TYR A 4 -57.48 -26.50 -0.11
N PHE A 5 -57.82 -27.80 -0.02
CA PHE A 5 -56.91 -28.88 -0.33
C PHE A 5 -56.60 -28.96 -1.84
N TRP A 6 -57.61 -28.72 -2.68
CA TRP A 6 -57.45 -28.71 -4.14
C TRP A 6 -56.64 -27.51 -4.64
N ILE A 7 -56.79 -26.33 -4.03
CA ILE A 7 -56.01 -25.13 -4.40
C ILE A 7 -54.53 -25.30 -4.00
N ALA A 8 -54.26 -25.87 -2.82
CA ALA A 8 -52.89 -26.14 -2.37
C ALA A 8 -52.19 -27.21 -3.21
N ALA A 9 -52.91 -28.27 -3.61
CA ALA A 9 -52.38 -29.31 -4.50
C ALA A 9 -52.06 -28.76 -5.90
N CYS A 10 -52.91 -27.87 -6.43
CA CYS A 10 -52.70 -27.25 -7.73
C CYS A 10 -51.51 -26.27 -7.71
N HIS A 11 -51.32 -25.50 -6.62
CA HIS A 11 -50.14 -24.65 -6.43
C HIS A 11 -48.83 -25.45 -6.29
N MET A 12 -48.83 -26.58 -5.56
CA MET A 12 -47.64 -27.43 -5.49
C MET A 12 -47.28 -28.07 -6.84
N LEU A 13 -48.28 -28.48 -7.62
CA LEU A 13 -48.07 -28.99 -8.97
C LEU A 13 -47.49 -27.92 -9.90
N PHE A 14 -48.01 -26.69 -9.87
CA PHE A 14 -47.45 -25.57 -10.62
C PHE A 14 -46.02 -25.22 -10.20
N ILE A 15 -45.71 -25.20 -8.90
CA ILE A 15 -44.35 -24.95 -8.40
C ILE A 15 -43.41 -26.09 -8.83
N SER A 16 -43.85 -27.34 -8.75
CA SER A 16 -43.04 -28.49 -9.20
C SER A 16 -42.81 -28.51 -10.71
N LEU A 17 -43.79 -28.11 -11.53
CA LEU A 17 -43.67 -27.97 -12.98
C LEU A 17 -42.81 -26.77 -13.37
N TRP A 18 -42.82 -25.68 -12.60
CA TRP A 18 -41.97 -24.52 -12.82
C TRP A 18 -40.52 -24.78 -12.39
N ILE A 19 -40.31 -25.54 -11.31
CA ILE A 19 -38.99 -26.01 -10.88
C ILE A 19 -38.46 -27.07 -11.86
N PHE A 20 -39.29 -28.02 -12.30
CA PHE A 20 -38.89 -28.97 -13.34
C PHE A 20 -38.59 -28.23 -14.64
N ALA A 21 -39.43 -27.32 -15.12
CA ALA A 21 -39.17 -26.54 -16.33
C ALA A 21 -37.89 -25.68 -16.22
N LYS A 22 -37.57 -25.11 -15.05
CA LYS A 22 -36.27 -24.47 -14.82
C LYS A 22 -35.12 -25.46 -14.87
N ILE A 23 -35.27 -26.66 -14.32
CA ILE A 23 -34.25 -27.72 -14.32
C ILE A 23 -34.07 -28.34 -15.73
N THR A 24 -35.14 -28.47 -16.53
CA THR A 24 -35.06 -28.95 -17.92
C THR A 24 -34.54 -27.87 -18.86
N LEU A 25 -34.97 -26.61 -18.72
CA LEU A 25 -34.40 -25.47 -19.48
C LEU A 25 -32.93 -25.21 -19.12
N TRP A 26 -32.54 -25.41 -17.84
CA TRP A 26 -31.12 -25.32 -17.44
C TRP A 26 -30.28 -26.52 -17.91
N LYS A 27 -30.89 -27.67 -18.18
CA LYS A 27 -30.18 -28.83 -18.75
C LYS A 27 -30.04 -28.78 -20.27
N GLU A 28 -30.86 -27.99 -20.96
CA GLU A 28 -30.78 -27.80 -22.43
C GLU A 28 -29.74 -26.74 -22.85
N PHE A 29 -29.31 -25.86 -21.95
CA PHE A 29 -28.07 -25.11 -22.13
C PHE A 29 -26.90 -25.95 -21.60
N GLY A 30 -26.45 -26.92 -22.40
CA GLY A 30 -25.09 -27.47 -22.21
C GLY A 30 -24.09 -26.31 -22.11
N GLU A 31 -23.01 -26.47 -21.35
CA GLU A 31 -21.96 -25.44 -21.23
C GLU A 31 -21.64 -24.91 -22.64
N PRO A 32 -22.00 -23.66 -22.97
CA PRO A 32 -21.83 -23.19 -24.32
C PRO A 32 -20.34 -23.23 -24.59
N ASN A 33 -19.95 -23.93 -25.65
CA ASN A 33 -18.60 -23.86 -26.20
C ASN A 33 -18.17 -22.38 -26.14
N PRO A 34 -16.96 -22.09 -25.64
CA PRO A 34 -16.53 -20.71 -25.45
C PRO A 34 -16.70 -19.94 -26.75
N VAL A 35 -17.49 -18.86 -26.75
CA VAL A 35 -17.75 -18.07 -27.97
C VAL A 35 -16.51 -17.27 -28.37
N TRP A 36 -15.67 -16.93 -27.39
CA TRP A 36 -14.48 -16.12 -27.54
C TRP A 36 -13.25 -16.87 -27.01
N HIS A 37 -12.12 -16.65 -27.66
CA HIS A 37 -10.81 -16.97 -27.12
C HIS A 37 -9.84 -15.82 -27.42
N TRP A 38 -8.66 -15.86 -26.82
CA TRP A 38 -7.61 -14.89 -27.08
C TRP A 38 -6.45 -15.52 -27.83
N GLN A 39 -5.81 -14.72 -28.67
CA GLN A 39 -4.59 -15.10 -29.37
C GLN A 39 -3.55 -14.00 -29.20
N CYS A 40 -2.31 -14.41 -28.93
CA CYS A 40 -1.20 -13.48 -28.89
C CYS A 40 -0.84 -13.02 -30.30
N LEU A 41 -1.09 -11.74 -30.60
CA LEU A 41 -0.77 -11.10 -31.87
C LEU A 41 -0.01 -9.81 -31.56
N GLN A 42 1.21 -9.70 -32.09
CA GLN A 42 2.07 -8.51 -31.94
C GLN A 42 2.27 -8.06 -30.48
N GLY A 43 2.35 -9.01 -29.53
CA GLY A 43 2.54 -8.72 -28.11
C GLY A 43 1.28 -8.25 -27.37
N THR A 44 0.10 -8.43 -27.97
CA THR A 44 -1.21 -8.14 -27.37
C THR A 44 -2.12 -9.36 -27.45
N CYS A 45 -2.96 -9.54 -26.43
CA CYS A 45 -4.00 -10.56 -26.42
C CYS A 45 -5.24 -10.06 -27.14
N GLN A 46 -5.41 -10.50 -28.40
CA GLN A 46 -6.53 -10.08 -29.24
C GLN A 46 -7.68 -11.09 -29.13
N LYS A 47 -8.89 -10.57 -28.95
CA LYS A 47 -10.11 -11.36 -28.83
C LYS A 47 -10.55 -11.86 -30.20
N GLN A 48 -10.78 -13.16 -30.32
CA GLN A 48 -11.15 -13.84 -31.57
C GLN A 48 -12.38 -14.73 -31.37
N HIS A 49 -13.21 -14.85 -32.41
CA HIS A 49 -14.35 -15.75 -32.38
C HIS A 49 -13.85 -17.20 -32.39
N TYR A 50 -14.34 -18.02 -31.46
CA TYR A 50 -13.95 -19.42 -31.39
C TYR A 50 -14.61 -20.22 -32.51
N ASN A 51 -13.81 -21.00 -33.23
CA ASN A 51 -14.29 -21.96 -34.21
C ASN A 51 -13.45 -23.24 -34.06
N GLU A 52 -14.09 -24.36 -33.73
CA GLU A 52 -13.46 -25.68 -33.53
C GLU A 52 -12.59 -26.12 -34.73
N THR A 53 -12.87 -25.60 -35.93
CA THR A 53 -12.10 -25.89 -37.15
C THR A 53 -10.81 -25.05 -37.30
N VAL A 54 -10.67 -23.96 -36.55
CA VAL A 54 -9.59 -22.96 -36.72
C VAL A 54 -8.60 -22.97 -35.56
N SER A 55 -9.04 -23.28 -34.33
CA SER A 55 -8.17 -23.31 -33.14
C SER A 55 -8.37 -24.58 -32.33
N SER A 56 -7.36 -25.45 -32.35
CA SER A 56 -7.37 -26.73 -31.62
C SER A 56 -7.15 -26.57 -30.10
N SER A 57 -6.83 -25.38 -29.61
CA SER A 57 -6.62 -25.10 -28.19
C SER A 57 -6.89 -23.62 -27.88
N PRO A 58 -8.15 -23.25 -27.55
CA PRO A 58 -8.48 -21.88 -27.19
C PRO A 58 -7.77 -21.48 -25.89
N LEU A 59 -7.33 -20.21 -25.81
CA LEU A 59 -6.74 -19.61 -24.61
C LEU A 59 -7.73 -18.63 -23.98
N SER A 60 -7.88 -18.71 -22.67
CA SER A 60 -8.50 -17.65 -21.87
C SER A 60 -7.64 -16.38 -21.87
N LEU A 61 -8.23 -15.23 -21.52
CA LEU A 61 -7.49 -13.97 -21.43
C LEU A 61 -6.33 -14.03 -20.41
N PRO A 62 -6.51 -14.55 -19.16
CA PRO A 62 -5.41 -14.68 -18.22
C PRO A 62 -4.27 -15.56 -18.73
N THR A 63 -4.58 -16.68 -19.39
CA THR A 63 -3.55 -17.59 -19.95
C THR A 63 -2.82 -16.96 -21.14
N CYS A 64 -3.53 -16.24 -22.01
CA CYS A 64 -2.89 -15.49 -23.09
C CYS A 64 -1.89 -14.46 -22.54
N ARG A 65 -2.23 -13.73 -21.49
CA ARG A 65 -1.36 -12.70 -20.89
C ARG A 65 -0.05 -13.24 -20.36
N LEU A 66 -0.07 -14.41 -19.71
CA LEU A 66 1.16 -15.04 -19.19
C LEU A 66 2.19 -15.34 -20.29
N SER A 67 1.76 -15.60 -21.52
CA SER A 67 2.66 -15.94 -22.64
C SER A 67 2.88 -14.79 -23.63
N CYS A 68 1.95 -13.83 -23.69
CA CYS A 68 1.99 -12.74 -24.66
C CYS A 68 2.55 -11.43 -24.11
N SER A 69 2.30 -11.15 -22.84
CA SER A 69 2.69 -9.90 -22.21
C SER A 69 4.18 -9.91 -21.84
N ASP A 70 4.79 -8.74 -21.88
CA ASP A 70 6.14 -8.55 -21.35
C ASP A 70 6.22 -8.99 -19.89
N ALA A 71 7.32 -9.67 -19.54
CA ALA A 71 7.53 -10.29 -18.23
C ALA A 71 6.32 -11.11 -17.72
N ALA A 72 5.65 -11.85 -18.61
CA ALA A 72 4.52 -12.73 -18.30
C ALA A 72 3.34 -12.03 -17.60
N GLY A 73 3.15 -10.73 -17.85
CA GLY A 73 2.02 -9.99 -17.30
C GLY A 73 2.13 -9.66 -15.81
N LEU A 74 3.31 -9.84 -15.22
CA LEU A 74 3.55 -9.69 -13.78
C LEU A 74 3.49 -8.22 -13.32
N TRP A 75 3.04 -8.03 -12.08
CA TRP A 75 3.00 -6.72 -11.40
C TRP A 75 3.43 -6.82 -9.91
N PRO A 76 4.45 -6.07 -9.44
CA PRO A 76 5.44 -5.38 -10.24
C PRO A 76 6.20 -6.32 -11.18
N LYS A 77 6.63 -5.79 -12.32
CA LYS A 77 7.56 -6.44 -13.25
C LYS A 77 8.85 -6.80 -12.50
N PRO A 78 9.35 -8.04 -12.60
CA PRO A 78 10.64 -8.41 -12.00
C PRO A 78 11.82 -7.62 -12.59
N THR A 79 12.84 -7.38 -11.78
CA THR A 79 14.04 -6.61 -12.18
C THR A 79 15.18 -7.46 -12.74
N GLY A 80 15.17 -8.77 -12.51
CA GLY A 80 16.18 -9.71 -13.00
C GLY A 80 15.72 -10.55 -14.19
N ASP A 81 16.21 -11.78 -14.25
CA ASP A 81 15.87 -12.73 -15.32
C ASP A 81 14.41 -13.14 -15.21
N VAL A 82 13.70 -13.18 -16.34
CA VAL A 82 12.33 -13.71 -16.44
C VAL A 82 12.26 -14.68 -17.61
N SER A 83 12.06 -15.95 -17.30
CA SER A 83 11.78 -17.00 -18.26
C SER A 83 10.53 -17.75 -17.78
N VAL A 84 9.49 -17.78 -18.60
CA VAL A 84 8.21 -18.44 -18.29
C VAL A 84 7.80 -19.26 -19.51
N SER A 85 7.44 -20.52 -19.29
CA SER A 85 6.99 -21.42 -20.35
C SER A 85 5.64 -21.01 -20.92
N ASN A 86 5.48 -21.18 -22.23
CA ASN A 86 4.19 -21.03 -22.92
C ASN A 86 3.35 -22.31 -22.90
N ILE A 87 3.84 -23.36 -22.23
CA ILE A 87 3.11 -24.60 -21.97
C ILE A 87 2.55 -24.52 -20.57
N PHE A 88 1.25 -24.77 -20.42
CA PHE A 88 0.54 -24.67 -19.14
C PHE A 88 0.11 -26.03 -18.64
N GLN A 89 0.08 -26.18 -17.32
CA GLN A 89 -0.30 -27.40 -16.60
C GLN A 89 -1.50 -27.09 -15.69
N ASN A 90 -2.47 -28.00 -15.66
CA ASN A 90 -3.57 -27.93 -14.69
C ASN A 90 -3.04 -28.25 -13.29
N VAL A 91 -3.39 -27.44 -12.29
CA VAL A 91 -3.03 -27.61 -10.87
C VAL A 91 -4.26 -27.89 -10.02
N ASN A 92 -4.16 -28.91 -9.17
CA ASN A 92 -5.21 -29.20 -8.18
C ASN A 92 -5.08 -28.26 -6.98
N PHE A 93 -6.04 -27.35 -6.79
CA PHE A 93 -6.09 -26.42 -5.65
C PHE A 93 -5.92 -27.09 -4.28
N ASN A 94 -6.52 -28.27 -4.10
CA ASN A 94 -6.47 -29.00 -2.84
C ASN A 94 -5.11 -29.65 -2.58
N SER A 95 -4.27 -29.78 -3.61
CA SER A 95 -2.94 -30.37 -3.57
C SER A 95 -1.83 -29.34 -3.77
N ILE A 96 -2.08 -28.10 -3.33
CA ILE A 96 -1.08 -27.03 -3.22
C ILE A 96 -0.60 -26.95 -1.77
N ASP A 97 0.69 -27.18 -1.57
CA ASP A 97 1.35 -27.13 -0.27
C ASP A 97 2.52 -26.17 -0.29
N VAL A 98 2.55 -25.22 0.66
CA VAL A 98 3.68 -24.29 0.86
C VAL A 98 4.43 -24.70 2.12
N VAL A 99 5.67 -25.13 1.95
CA VAL A 99 6.47 -25.71 3.03
C VAL A 99 7.81 -25.00 3.20
N PRO A 100 8.21 -24.69 4.46
CA PRO A 100 9.56 -24.23 4.71
C PRO A 100 10.51 -25.42 4.64
N LYS A 101 11.64 -25.26 3.94
CA LYS A 101 12.70 -26.28 3.88
C LYS A 101 13.29 -26.60 5.26
N GLN A 102 13.24 -25.64 6.18
CA GLN A 102 13.70 -25.76 7.56
C GLN A 102 12.49 -25.69 8.50
N SER A 103 12.26 -26.73 9.31
CA SER A 103 10.95 -26.89 9.97
C SER A 103 10.78 -26.02 11.24
N ASN A 104 11.85 -25.67 11.94
CA ASN A 104 11.80 -25.07 13.30
C ASN A 104 12.57 -23.74 13.41
N SER A 105 12.03 -22.66 12.86
CA SER A 105 12.62 -21.32 12.99
C SER A 105 11.53 -20.23 13.05
N PRO A 106 11.87 -18.99 13.48
CA PRO A 106 10.96 -17.85 13.37
C PRO A 106 10.40 -17.69 11.95
N SER A 107 11.25 -17.76 10.93
CA SER A 107 10.83 -17.64 9.53
C SER A 107 9.99 -18.82 9.05
N SER A 108 10.18 -20.04 9.58
CA SER A 108 9.36 -21.19 9.19
C SER A 108 7.90 -21.04 9.61
N LYS A 109 7.63 -20.38 10.74
CA LYS A 109 6.28 -20.01 11.17
C LYS A 109 5.65 -19.00 10.20
N LEU A 110 6.42 -17.97 9.82
CA LEU A 110 5.97 -16.96 8.86
C LEU A 110 5.67 -17.56 7.49
N VAL A 111 6.50 -18.50 7.00
CA VAL A 111 6.24 -19.23 5.74
C VAL A 111 4.91 -19.97 5.79
N ARG A 112 4.59 -20.65 6.89
CA ARG A 112 3.31 -21.37 7.03
C ARG A 112 2.11 -20.44 7.00
N GLU A 113 2.20 -19.28 7.66
CA GLU A 113 1.14 -18.27 7.61
C GLU A 113 1.03 -17.63 6.22
N ALA A 114 2.16 -17.33 5.57
CA ALA A 114 2.18 -16.85 4.19
C ALA A 114 1.62 -17.88 3.21
N GLY A 115 1.80 -19.18 3.48
CA GLY A 115 1.20 -20.28 2.72
C GLY A 115 -0.33 -20.29 2.79
N LYS A 116 -0.93 -19.92 3.93
CA LYS A 116 -2.39 -19.74 4.03
C LYS A 116 -2.85 -18.57 3.17
N VAL A 117 -2.18 -17.41 3.29
CA VAL A 117 -2.47 -16.22 2.48
C VAL A 117 -2.34 -16.55 0.99
N PHE A 118 -1.31 -17.30 0.58
CA PHE A 118 -1.10 -17.74 -0.80
C PHE A 118 -2.29 -18.55 -1.33
N LYS A 119 -2.80 -19.51 -0.55
CA LYS A 119 -3.99 -20.30 -0.93
C LYS A 119 -5.27 -19.47 -0.94
N GLU A 120 -5.45 -18.57 0.02
CA GLU A 120 -6.58 -17.63 0.06
C GLU A 120 -6.62 -16.75 -1.19
N GLN A 121 -5.46 -16.24 -1.63
CA GLN A 121 -5.35 -15.44 -2.85
C GLN A 121 -5.71 -16.25 -4.11
N ILE A 122 -5.27 -17.51 -4.22
CA ILE A 122 -5.68 -18.38 -5.35
C ILE A 122 -7.19 -18.64 -5.31
N GLN A 123 -7.74 -18.91 -4.12
CA GLN A 123 -9.17 -19.16 -3.97
C GLN A 123 -10.02 -17.95 -4.41
N ALA A 124 -9.53 -16.74 -4.19
CA ALA A 124 -10.19 -15.50 -4.56
C ALA A 124 -10.31 -15.31 -6.09
N THR A 125 -9.40 -15.88 -6.88
CA THR A 125 -9.44 -15.80 -8.35
C THR A 125 -10.41 -16.81 -8.98
N ILE A 126 -10.87 -17.81 -8.21
CA ILE A 126 -11.82 -18.83 -8.69
C ILE A 126 -13.25 -18.29 -8.56
N PRO A 127 -14.00 -18.09 -9.67
CA PRO A 127 -15.37 -17.61 -9.58
C PRO A 127 -16.27 -18.63 -8.86
N ARG A 128 -17.20 -18.14 -8.03
CA ARG A 128 -18.06 -18.98 -7.15
C ARG A 128 -18.82 -20.12 -7.84
N ARG A 129 -19.09 -20.01 -9.14
CA ARG A 129 -19.79 -21.04 -9.93
C ARG A 129 -18.91 -22.24 -10.28
N PHE A 130 -17.59 -22.10 -10.16
CA PHE A 130 -16.63 -23.13 -10.51
C PHE A 130 -16.09 -23.83 -9.27
N ASN A 131 -15.78 -25.11 -9.45
CA ASN A 131 -15.05 -25.92 -8.50
C ASN A 131 -14.01 -26.72 -9.29
N PRO A 132 -12.81 -26.15 -9.55
CA PRO A 132 -11.81 -26.78 -10.40
C PRO A 132 -11.43 -28.15 -9.83
N LYS A 133 -11.50 -29.18 -10.68
CA LYS A 133 -11.19 -30.58 -10.33
C LYS A 133 -10.02 -31.09 -11.16
N GLY A 134 -9.29 -32.05 -10.61
CA GLY A 134 -8.12 -32.63 -11.28
C GLY A 134 -6.89 -31.72 -11.22
N GLY A 135 -5.88 -32.03 -12.02
CA GLY A 135 -4.60 -31.32 -12.04
C GLY A 135 -3.49 -31.96 -11.21
N LYS A 136 -2.26 -31.51 -11.46
CA LYS A 136 -1.05 -31.94 -10.76
C LYS A 136 -1.01 -31.34 -9.35
N SER A 137 -0.34 -32.03 -8.43
CA SER A 137 0.03 -31.42 -7.14
C SER A 137 1.16 -30.42 -7.33
N LEU A 138 1.11 -29.31 -6.58
CA LEU A 138 2.16 -28.29 -6.55
C LEU A 138 2.76 -28.23 -5.14
N LEU A 139 4.03 -28.62 -5.02
CA LEU A 139 4.82 -28.36 -3.83
C LEU A 139 5.58 -27.05 -4.00
N VAL A 140 5.45 -26.15 -3.03
CA VAL A 140 6.20 -24.89 -2.98
C VAL A 140 7.23 -24.99 -1.84
N ASP A 141 8.47 -25.28 -2.21
CA ASP A 141 9.60 -25.38 -1.30
C ASP A 141 10.22 -23.99 -1.06
N VAL A 142 10.15 -23.50 0.18
CA VAL A 142 10.69 -22.19 0.55
C VAL A 142 12.01 -22.35 1.32
N ASP A 143 13.11 -21.94 0.69
CA ASP A 143 14.48 -22.01 1.21
C ASP A 143 14.97 -20.62 1.66
N ILE A 144 15.01 -20.40 2.97
CA ILE A 144 15.45 -19.14 3.58
C ILE A 144 16.85 -19.32 4.15
N LYS A 145 17.81 -18.51 3.71
CA LYS A 145 19.22 -18.63 4.17
C LYS A 145 19.44 -18.12 5.58
N ASN A 146 18.71 -17.09 6.00
CA ASN A 146 18.73 -16.56 7.38
C ASN A 146 17.38 -16.83 8.10
N PRO A 147 17.17 -18.04 8.65
CA PRO A 147 15.88 -18.44 9.20
C PRO A 147 15.55 -17.85 10.58
N SER A 148 16.52 -17.23 11.27
CA SER A 148 16.28 -16.51 12.52
C SER A 148 15.78 -15.08 12.30
N PHE A 149 15.97 -14.52 11.10
CA PHE A 149 15.56 -13.17 10.75
C PHE A 149 14.07 -13.11 10.40
N SER A 150 13.28 -12.51 11.30
CA SER A 150 11.81 -12.47 11.19
C SER A 150 11.20 -11.08 11.26
N ARG A 151 12.01 -10.02 11.14
CA ARG A 151 11.55 -8.63 11.24
C ARG A 151 12.08 -7.80 10.09
N LEU A 152 11.20 -7.08 9.40
CA LEU A 152 11.58 -6.21 8.30
C LEU A 152 12.21 -4.93 8.84
N THR A 153 13.32 -4.51 8.23
CA THR A 153 14.03 -3.25 8.48
C THR A 153 14.42 -2.59 7.15
N LEU A 154 14.94 -1.37 7.17
CA LEU A 154 15.49 -0.71 5.96
C LEU A 154 16.55 -1.55 5.24
N ASP A 155 17.43 -2.22 5.97
CA ASP A 155 18.57 -2.97 5.39
C ASP A 155 18.22 -4.43 5.06
N THR A 156 16.94 -4.80 5.09
CA THR A 156 16.52 -6.17 4.83
C THR A 156 16.68 -6.54 3.37
N ASP A 157 17.34 -7.66 3.11
CA ASP A 157 17.41 -8.24 1.76
C ASP A 157 16.05 -8.85 1.38
N GLU A 158 15.41 -8.23 0.39
CA GLU A 158 14.12 -8.61 -0.18
C GLU A 158 14.25 -9.32 -1.54
N SER A 159 15.46 -9.75 -1.92
CA SER A 159 15.70 -10.48 -3.17
C SER A 159 15.25 -11.94 -3.08
N TYR A 160 14.87 -12.50 -4.23
CA TYR A 160 14.53 -13.92 -4.34
C TYR A 160 14.86 -14.50 -5.71
N THR A 161 14.84 -15.83 -5.77
CA THR A 161 14.79 -16.60 -7.01
C THR A 161 13.63 -17.59 -6.92
N LEU A 162 12.79 -17.61 -7.94
CA LEU A 162 11.71 -18.56 -8.13
C LEU A 162 12.07 -19.50 -9.29
N LYS A 163 12.04 -20.81 -9.04
CA LYS A 163 12.19 -21.85 -10.05
C LYS A 163 10.99 -22.77 -10.01
N LEU A 164 10.27 -22.88 -11.11
CA LEU A 164 9.18 -23.80 -11.31
C LEU A 164 9.61 -24.86 -12.33
N SER A 165 9.40 -26.12 -12.00
CA SER A 165 9.69 -27.24 -12.89
C SER A 165 8.82 -28.45 -12.55
N GLU A 166 8.67 -29.34 -13.53
CA GLU A 166 8.11 -30.66 -13.30
C GLU A 166 9.18 -31.63 -12.76
N THR A 167 8.80 -32.43 -11.78
CA THR A 167 9.65 -33.48 -11.19
C THR A 167 9.47 -34.80 -11.94
N SER A 168 10.41 -35.72 -11.79
CA SER A 168 10.40 -37.01 -12.52
C SER A 168 9.18 -37.90 -12.24
N ASP A 169 8.48 -37.67 -11.14
CA ASP A 169 7.24 -38.38 -10.77
C ASP A 169 5.95 -37.69 -11.27
N GLY A 170 6.10 -36.63 -12.06
CA GLY A 170 4.99 -35.91 -12.69
C GLY A 170 4.34 -34.82 -11.82
N ARG A 171 4.89 -34.52 -10.63
CA ARG A 171 4.43 -33.40 -9.78
C ARG A 171 5.14 -32.10 -10.13
N LEU A 172 4.50 -30.96 -9.85
CA LEU A 172 5.12 -29.65 -9.99
C LEU A 172 5.85 -29.26 -8.70
N ASN A 173 7.04 -28.69 -8.85
CA ASN A 173 7.81 -28.13 -7.75
C ASN A 173 8.16 -26.67 -8.04
N ALA A 174 7.81 -25.78 -7.11
CA ALA A 174 8.24 -24.39 -7.10
C ALA A 174 9.23 -24.17 -5.95
N LEU A 175 10.52 -24.02 -6.29
CA LEU A 175 11.56 -23.66 -5.34
C LEU A 175 11.69 -22.13 -5.27
N ILE A 176 11.44 -21.56 -4.09
CA ILE A 176 11.70 -20.14 -3.79
C ILE A 176 12.89 -20.06 -2.85
N SER A 177 13.99 -19.45 -3.31
CA SER A 177 15.20 -19.24 -2.51
C SER A 177 15.39 -17.75 -2.25
N ALA A 178 15.59 -17.36 -0.99
CA ALA A 178 15.82 -15.97 -0.60
C ALA A 178 16.72 -15.85 0.63
N GLN A 179 17.34 -14.69 0.84
CA GLN A 179 18.14 -14.46 2.05
C GLN A 179 17.28 -14.39 3.31
N THR A 180 16.12 -13.74 3.22
CA THR A 180 15.18 -13.56 4.34
C THR A 180 13.79 -14.07 3.98
N PHE A 181 12.91 -14.18 4.99
CA PHE A 181 11.49 -14.44 4.76
C PHE A 181 10.84 -13.42 3.81
N PHE A 182 11.27 -12.15 3.87
CA PHE A 182 10.65 -11.06 3.12
C PHE A 182 10.88 -11.20 1.61
N GLY A 183 12.09 -11.57 1.19
CA GLY A 183 12.34 -11.95 -0.20
C GLY A 183 11.53 -13.17 -0.62
N ALA A 184 11.47 -14.22 0.21
CA ALA A 184 10.68 -15.41 -0.09
C ALA A 184 9.18 -15.12 -0.23
N ARG A 185 8.63 -14.23 0.61
CA ARG A 185 7.25 -13.75 0.55
C ARG A 185 6.97 -13.01 -0.76
N HIS A 186 7.91 -12.23 -1.28
CA HIS A 186 7.79 -11.62 -2.62
C HIS A 186 7.79 -12.68 -3.73
N GLY A 187 8.63 -13.71 -3.60
CA GLY A 187 8.61 -14.88 -4.49
C GLY A 187 7.28 -15.62 -4.48
N LEU A 188 6.64 -15.78 -3.31
CA LEU A 188 5.29 -16.34 -3.19
C LEU A 188 4.25 -15.46 -3.90
N GLN A 189 4.37 -14.13 -3.78
CA GLN A 189 3.46 -13.22 -4.49
C GLN A 189 3.61 -13.34 -6.01
N THR A 190 4.83 -13.46 -6.51
CA THR A 190 5.11 -13.65 -7.94
C THR A 190 4.62 -15.02 -8.42
N LEU A 191 4.84 -16.08 -7.66
CA LEU A 191 4.30 -17.41 -7.98
C LEU A 191 2.76 -17.40 -8.01
N ASN A 192 2.11 -16.66 -7.10
CA ASN A 192 0.66 -16.52 -7.09
C ASN A 192 0.17 -15.94 -8.42
N GLN A 193 0.90 -14.97 -8.98
CA GLN A 193 0.57 -14.34 -10.26
C GLN A 193 0.71 -15.27 -11.47
N LEU A 194 1.56 -16.30 -11.39
CA LEU A 194 1.70 -17.32 -12.43
C LEU A 194 0.57 -18.36 -12.39
N ILE A 195 -0.23 -18.40 -11.33
CA ILE A 195 -1.39 -19.27 -11.21
C ILE A 195 -2.62 -18.47 -11.63
N VAL A 196 -3.26 -18.88 -12.72
CA VAL A 196 -4.43 -18.21 -13.30
C VAL A 196 -5.60 -19.17 -13.40
N PHE A 197 -6.82 -18.64 -13.29
CA PHE A 197 -8.03 -19.40 -13.57
C PHE A 197 -8.37 -19.29 -15.06
N ASP A 198 -8.41 -20.42 -15.77
CA ASP A 198 -8.87 -20.52 -17.14
C ASP A 198 -10.37 -20.80 -17.14
N ASP A 199 -11.15 -19.77 -17.47
CA ASP A 199 -12.61 -19.79 -17.45
C ASP A 199 -13.23 -20.56 -18.62
N LEU A 200 -12.47 -20.82 -19.69
CA LEU A 200 -12.90 -21.64 -20.81
C LEU A 200 -12.85 -23.13 -20.47
N LYS A 201 -11.89 -23.52 -19.62
CA LYS A 201 -11.70 -24.92 -19.17
C LYS A 201 -12.27 -25.18 -17.78
N GLY A 202 -12.50 -24.14 -16.99
CA GLY A 202 -12.88 -24.27 -15.58
C GLY A 202 -11.74 -24.82 -14.71
N GLU A 203 -10.49 -24.53 -15.07
CA GLU A 203 -9.28 -25.12 -14.47
C GLU A 203 -8.33 -24.04 -13.93
N LEU A 204 -7.51 -24.41 -12.93
CA LEU A 204 -6.37 -23.60 -12.54
C LEU A 204 -5.16 -23.99 -13.38
N LEU A 205 -4.55 -23.02 -14.05
CA LEU A 205 -3.38 -23.23 -14.89
C LEU A 205 -2.15 -22.54 -14.30
N ILE A 206 -0.99 -23.17 -14.49
CA ILE A 206 0.33 -22.61 -14.19
C ILE A 206 1.28 -22.93 -15.35
N PRO A 207 2.29 -22.10 -15.67
CA PRO A 207 3.36 -22.46 -16.59
C PRO A 207 4.04 -23.77 -16.19
N SER A 208 4.48 -24.58 -17.16
CA SER A 208 5.18 -25.84 -16.89
C SER A 208 6.55 -25.62 -16.26
N GLU A 209 7.20 -24.52 -16.65
CA GLU A 209 8.52 -24.12 -16.20
C GLU A 209 8.58 -22.60 -16.04
N ALA A 210 9.32 -22.13 -15.05
CA ALA A 210 9.66 -20.72 -14.90
C ALA A 210 10.98 -20.55 -14.15
N LEU A 211 11.74 -19.52 -14.51
CA LEU A 211 12.90 -19.02 -13.78
C LEU A 211 12.77 -17.51 -13.65
N ILE A 212 12.65 -17.03 -12.42
CA ILE A 212 12.55 -15.60 -12.12
C ILE A 212 13.58 -15.24 -11.05
N THR A 213 14.42 -14.23 -11.32
CA THR A 213 15.27 -13.58 -10.31
C THR A 213 14.81 -12.13 -10.15
N ASP A 214 14.74 -11.64 -8.92
CA ASP A 214 14.10 -10.35 -8.66
C ASP A 214 14.54 -9.74 -7.33
N LYS A 215 14.51 -8.41 -7.26
CA LYS A 215 14.76 -7.59 -6.07
C LYS A 215 14.21 -6.18 -6.26
N PRO A 216 13.80 -5.48 -5.20
CA PRO A 216 13.40 -4.07 -5.30
C PRO A 216 14.60 -3.16 -5.57
N ALA A 217 14.36 -2.06 -6.29
CA ALA A 217 15.35 -0.99 -6.48
C ALA A 217 15.54 -0.14 -5.21
N TYR A 218 14.48 0.05 -4.42
CA TYR A 218 14.50 0.87 -3.20
C TYR A 218 13.92 0.13 -1.97
N PRO A 219 14.49 0.32 -0.77
CA PRO A 219 14.08 -0.38 0.46
C PRO A 219 12.82 0.17 1.14
N TYR A 220 12.36 1.37 0.79
CA TYR A 220 11.18 2.01 1.33
C TYR A 220 10.10 2.16 0.25
N ARG A 221 8.95 1.49 0.44
CA ARG A 221 7.84 1.49 -0.53
C ARG A 221 6.54 1.64 0.26
N GLY A 222 6.12 2.89 0.42
CA GLY A 222 5.22 3.31 1.48
C GLY A 222 3.80 3.64 1.05
N ILE A 223 2.89 3.53 2.01
CA ILE A 223 1.63 4.30 2.06
C ILE A 223 1.58 4.95 3.45
N VAL A 224 1.42 6.27 3.51
CA VAL A 224 0.96 6.93 4.73
C VAL A 224 -0.56 6.97 4.74
N LEU A 225 -1.14 6.46 5.82
CA LEU A 225 -2.56 6.51 6.07
C LEU A 225 -2.81 7.30 7.35
N ASP A 226 -3.42 8.45 7.17
CA ASP A 226 -3.98 9.22 8.26
C ASP A 226 -5.23 8.52 8.80
N THR A 227 -5.29 8.42 10.13
CA THR A 227 -6.40 7.81 10.85
C THR A 227 -6.95 8.69 11.95
N SER A 228 -6.53 9.95 11.94
CA SER A 228 -6.91 10.98 12.90
C SER A 228 -7.94 11.94 12.32
N ARG A 229 -7.74 12.51 11.13
CA ARG A 229 -8.76 13.40 10.53
C ARG A 229 -10.08 12.66 10.37
N ASN A 230 -10.04 11.40 9.93
CA ASN A 230 -11.16 10.47 10.05
C ASN A 230 -10.69 9.09 10.53
N TYR A 231 -11.52 8.44 11.36
CA TYR A 231 -11.22 7.10 11.87
C TYR A 231 -11.32 6.03 10.77
N ILE A 232 -10.28 5.18 10.68
CA ILE A 232 -10.25 4.03 9.77
C ILE A 232 -10.38 2.72 10.55
N THR A 233 -11.36 1.89 10.22
CA THR A 233 -11.57 0.61 10.90
C THR A 233 -10.39 -0.35 10.71
N ILE A 234 -10.16 -1.22 11.70
CA ILE A 234 -9.14 -2.28 11.63
C ILE A 234 -9.28 -3.15 10.38
N ASP A 235 -10.51 -3.46 9.98
CA ASP A 235 -10.76 -4.25 8.77
C ASP A 235 -10.35 -3.49 7.50
N ALA A 236 -10.61 -2.18 7.43
CA ALA A 236 -10.16 -1.35 6.32
C ALA A 236 -8.62 -1.25 6.27
N ILE A 237 -7.94 -1.09 7.41
CA ILE A 237 -6.47 -1.14 7.48
C ILE A 237 -5.95 -2.50 6.99
N LYS A 238 -6.57 -3.62 7.40
CA LYS A 238 -6.21 -4.97 6.93
C LYS A 238 -6.43 -5.14 5.42
N ARG A 239 -7.46 -4.53 4.82
CA ARG A 239 -7.63 -4.51 3.35
C ARG A 239 -6.53 -3.71 2.67
N THR A 240 -6.18 -2.53 3.19
CA THR A 240 -5.04 -1.75 2.69
C THR A 240 -3.75 -2.57 2.71
N LEU A 241 -3.44 -3.24 3.83
CA LEU A 241 -2.28 -4.12 3.96
C LEU A 241 -2.33 -5.32 2.99
N ALA A 242 -3.51 -5.82 2.66
CA ALA A 242 -3.67 -6.88 1.66
C ALA A 242 -3.27 -6.38 0.26
N GLY A 243 -3.72 -5.19 -0.15
CA GLY A 243 -3.34 -4.57 -1.42
C GLY A 243 -1.85 -4.23 -1.49
N MET A 244 -1.28 -3.74 -0.39
CA MET A 244 0.16 -3.48 -0.26
C MET A 244 0.97 -4.76 -0.47
N GLY A 245 0.59 -5.83 0.23
CA GLY A 245 1.25 -7.13 0.10
C GLY A 245 1.08 -7.74 -1.29
N ALA A 246 -0.06 -7.54 -1.95
CA ALA A 246 -0.30 -7.99 -3.32
C ALA A 246 0.59 -7.25 -4.33
N SER A 247 0.93 -5.99 -4.03
CA SER A 247 1.72 -5.09 -4.90
C SER A 247 3.20 -4.99 -4.49
N LYS A 248 3.66 -5.73 -3.47
CA LYS A 248 5.02 -5.69 -2.91
C LYS A 248 5.44 -4.34 -2.28
N LEU A 249 4.48 -3.51 -1.87
CA LEU A 249 4.73 -2.39 -0.96
C LEU A 249 5.08 -2.93 0.43
N ASN A 250 5.96 -2.25 1.17
CA ASN A 250 6.57 -2.81 2.38
C ASN A 250 6.51 -1.90 3.61
N THR A 251 5.98 -0.68 3.51
CA THR A 251 5.89 0.24 4.66
C THR A 251 4.50 0.81 4.80
N PHE A 252 3.86 0.52 5.91
CA PHE A 252 2.62 1.16 6.33
C PHE A 252 2.99 2.23 7.34
N HIS A 253 3.06 3.47 6.87
CA HIS A 253 3.24 4.64 7.71
C HIS A 253 1.88 5.02 8.29
N TRP A 254 1.76 4.90 9.61
CA TRP A 254 0.52 5.11 10.32
C TRP A 254 0.55 6.46 11.03
N HIS A 255 0.00 7.47 10.36
CA HIS A 255 -0.30 8.78 10.93
C HIS A 255 -1.52 8.62 11.85
N ILE A 256 -1.25 8.34 13.13
CA ILE A 256 -2.24 7.82 14.09
C ILE A 256 -2.84 8.91 15.00
N THR A 257 -2.30 10.13 14.98
CA THR A 257 -2.77 11.27 15.78
C THR A 257 -2.62 12.55 14.99
N ASP A 258 -3.55 13.48 15.19
CA ASP A 258 -3.52 14.84 14.62
C ASP A 258 -4.33 15.76 15.57
N SER A 259 -4.45 17.05 15.24
CA SER A 259 -5.32 18.03 15.89
C SER A 259 -6.77 17.58 16.02
N HIS A 260 -7.27 16.83 15.02
CA HIS A 260 -8.67 16.42 14.88
C HIS A 260 -9.09 15.30 15.83
N SER A 261 -8.22 14.32 16.10
CA SER A 261 -8.50 13.26 17.06
C SER A 261 -7.26 12.55 17.60
N PHE A 262 -7.42 11.87 18.74
CA PHE A 262 -6.42 11.02 19.36
C PHE A 262 -6.97 9.59 19.51
N PRO A 263 -7.01 8.77 18.45
CA PRO A 263 -7.55 7.41 18.52
C PRO A 263 -6.58 6.40 19.16
N TYR A 264 -5.28 6.72 19.23
CA TYR A 264 -4.25 5.85 19.82
C TYR A 264 -4.45 5.67 21.33
N VAL A 265 -4.58 4.42 21.81
CA VAL A 265 -4.69 4.14 23.25
C VAL A 265 -3.30 3.97 23.87
N SER A 266 -2.75 5.06 24.38
CA SER A 266 -1.56 5.05 25.23
C SER A 266 -1.86 4.37 26.58
N LYS A 267 -0.99 3.44 27.00
CA LYS A 267 -1.08 2.77 28.31
C LYS A 267 -0.76 3.75 29.44
N SER A 268 0.24 4.60 29.20
CA SER A 268 0.78 5.54 30.16
C SER A 268 -0.06 6.82 30.26
N ARG A 269 -0.77 7.20 29.19
CA ARG A 269 -1.59 8.40 29.06
C ARG A 269 -2.99 8.11 28.49
N PRO A 270 -3.80 7.25 29.13
CA PRO A 270 -5.10 6.81 28.61
C PRO A 270 -6.13 7.95 28.49
N GLU A 271 -5.92 9.06 29.21
CA GLU A 271 -6.73 10.26 29.12
C GLU A 271 -6.72 10.88 27.72
N LEU A 272 -5.61 10.78 26.98
CA LEU A 272 -5.47 11.41 25.65
C LEU A 272 -6.52 10.84 24.69
N SER A 273 -6.64 9.50 24.59
CA SER A 273 -7.69 8.89 23.78
C SER A 273 -9.09 9.06 24.36
N LYS A 274 -9.21 9.14 25.69
CA LYS A 274 -10.51 9.32 26.34
C LYS A 274 -11.15 10.67 25.98
N TYR A 275 -10.35 11.72 25.85
CA TYR A 275 -10.82 13.04 25.45
C TYR A 275 -10.71 13.29 23.95
N GLY A 276 -9.74 12.67 23.27
CA GLY A 276 -9.44 13.00 21.88
C GLY A 276 -10.01 12.05 20.84
N ALA A 277 -10.45 10.84 21.18
CA ALA A 277 -11.06 9.96 20.19
C ALA A 277 -12.47 10.46 19.81
N TYR A 278 -12.83 10.32 18.53
CA TYR A 278 -14.17 10.69 18.04
C TYR A 278 -15.31 9.96 18.78
N SER A 279 -15.07 8.75 19.27
CA SER A 279 -15.97 8.04 20.16
C SER A 279 -15.21 6.96 20.94
N PRO A 280 -15.77 6.41 22.03
CA PRO A 280 -15.15 5.30 22.76
C PRO A 280 -14.88 4.05 21.93
N SER A 281 -15.56 3.89 20.79
CA SER A 281 -15.37 2.76 19.86
C SER A 281 -14.43 3.06 18.70
N LYS A 282 -14.05 4.33 18.50
CA LYS A 282 -13.15 4.79 17.43
C LYS A 282 -11.74 4.99 17.97
N VAL A 283 -11.18 3.90 18.49
CA VAL A 283 -9.85 3.86 19.10
C VAL A 283 -9.02 2.72 18.53
N TYR A 284 -7.71 2.76 18.74
CA TYR A 284 -6.75 1.71 18.41
C TYR A 284 -6.10 1.21 19.70
N THR A 285 -6.53 0.04 20.16
CA THR A 285 -6.02 -0.57 21.39
C THR A 285 -4.67 -1.27 21.16
N ASP A 286 -3.99 -1.61 22.25
CA ASP A 286 -2.77 -2.42 22.21
C ASP A 286 -2.96 -3.75 21.46
N GLU A 287 -4.14 -4.37 21.57
CA GLU A 287 -4.47 -5.61 20.85
C GLU A 287 -4.69 -5.35 19.36
N ASP A 288 -5.36 -4.25 19.00
CA ASP A 288 -5.54 -3.88 17.59
C ASP A 288 -4.19 -3.66 16.90
N ILE A 289 -3.29 -2.91 17.55
CA ILE A 289 -1.94 -2.64 17.03
C ILE A 289 -1.15 -3.95 16.86
N LYS A 290 -1.18 -4.85 17.85
CA LYS A 290 -0.55 -6.18 17.75
C LYS A 290 -1.10 -7.00 16.58
N GLN A 291 -2.42 -6.97 16.38
CA GLN A 291 -3.06 -7.67 15.27
C GLN A 291 -2.65 -7.09 13.91
N ILE A 292 -2.61 -5.77 13.78
CA ILE A 292 -2.16 -5.07 12.58
C ILE A 292 -0.70 -5.41 12.27
N ILE A 293 0.20 -5.32 13.25
CA ILE A 293 1.63 -5.66 13.07
C ILE A 293 1.80 -7.12 12.63
N LYS A 294 1.09 -8.06 13.26
CA LYS A 294 1.12 -9.47 12.87
C LYS A 294 0.61 -9.67 11.43
N TYR A 295 -0.50 -9.03 11.08
CA TYR A 295 -1.11 -9.12 9.76
C TYR A 295 -0.21 -8.53 8.66
N ALA A 296 0.44 -7.41 8.96
CA ALA A 296 1.43 -6.74 8.11
C ALA A 296 2.71 -7.59 7.95
N THR A 297 3.24 -8.16 9.04
CA THR A 297 4.49 -8.95 9.03
C THR A 297 4.41 -10.15 8.09
N VAL A 298 3.32 -10.92 8.14
CA VAL A 298 3.11 -12.07 7.24
C VAL A 298 3.06 -11.63 5.76
N ARG A 299 2.68 -10.38 5.51
CA ARG A 299 2.63 -9.76 4.18
C ARG A 299 3.90 -9.00 3.83
N GLY A 300 4.94 -9.07 4.65
CA GLY A 300 6.21 -8.37 4.41
C GLY A 300 6.09 -6.85 4.46
N ILE A 301 5.27 -6.35 5.37
CA ILE A 301 5.04 -4.91 5.58
C ILE A 301 5.49 -4.54 6.99
N ARG A 302 6.33 -3.52 7.12
CA ARG A 302 6.67 -2.86 8.38
C ARG A 302 5.58 -1.85 8.74
N VAL A 303 5.29 -1.69 10.02
CA VAL A 303 4.35 -0.67 10.52
C VAL A 303 5.19 0.43 11.16
N LEU A 304 5.21 1.59 10.54
CA LEU A 304 5.94 2.78 10.98
C LEU A 304 4.95 3.71 11.69
N PRO A 305 5.02 3.85 13.04
CA PRO A 305 4.18 4.81 13.72
C PRO A 305 4.68 6.24 13.51
N GLU A 306 3.75 7.16 13.44
CA GLU A 306 3.99 8.59 13.55
C GLU A 306 3.32 9.16 14.79
N PHE A 307 4.06 10.01 15.50
CA PHE A 307 3.48 10.97 16.41
C PHE A 307 3.94 12.35 15.97
N ASP A 308 3.07 13.06 15.27
CA ASP A 308 3.36 14.39 14.73
C ASP A 308 3.41 15.44 15.83
N ALA A 309 4.49 16.22 15.82
CA ALA A 309 4.74 17.29 16.77
C ALA A 309 5.77 18.30 16.22
N PRO A 310 5.72 19.58 16.65
CA PRO A 310 4.84 20.15 17.67
C PRO A 310 3.52 20.74 17.15
N ALA A 311 3.31 20.80 15.84
CA ALA A 311 2.00 21.13 15.26
C ALA A 311 1.08 19.90 15.29
N HIS A 312 -0.09 19.97 14.64
CA HIS A 312 -0.99 18.82 14.49
C HIS A 312 -1.36 18.14 15.82
N VAL A 313 -1.54 18.94 16.88
CA VAL A 313 -2.01 18.47 18.19
C VAL A 313 -3.22 19.28 18.65
N GLY A 314 -4.20 18.61 19.24
CA GLY A 314 -5.42 19.30 19.66
C GLY A 314 -6.29 18.45 20.55
N GLU A 315 -7.23 17.74 19.95
CA GLU A 315 -8.13 16.82 20.66
C GLU A 315 -7.34 15.79 21.50
N GLY A 316 -7.76 15.59 22.75
CA GLY A 316 -7.06 14.76 23.74
C GLY A 316 -6.23 15.57 24.74
N TRP A 317 -5.79 16.76 24.36
CA TRP A 317 -4.90 17.60 25.19
C TRP A 317 -5.64 18.66 26.01
N GLN A 318 -6.97 18.61 26.07
CA GLN A 318 -7.77 19.56 26.83
C GLN A 318 -7.38 19.53 28.32
N ASN A 319 -7.32 20.71 28.94
CA ASN A 319 -6.99 20.91 30.35
C ASN A 319 -5.58 20.47 30.78
N THR A 320 -4.69 20.10 29.85
CA THR A 320 -3.29 19.78 30.16
C THR A 320 -2.44 21.02 30.42
N GLY A 321 -2.79 22.14 29.78
CA GLY A 321 -1.97 23.36 29.77
C GLY A 321 -0.71 23.26 28.90
N PHE A 322 -0.60 22.22 28.06
CA PHE A 322 0.57 21.97 27.20
C PHE A 322 0.34 22.31 25.72
N VAL A 323 -0.90 22.58 25.31
CA VAL A 323 -1.22 23.00 23.93
C VAL A 323 -1.62 24.48 23.94
N THR A 324 -1.06 25.25 23.02
CA THR A 324 -1.46 26.61 22.70
C THR A 324 -2.24 26.65 21.38
N CYS A 325 -2.94 27.75 21.13
CA CYS A 325 -3.74 28.00 19.93
C CYS A 325 -4.89 27.02 19.68
N LEU A 326 -5.20 26.18 20.67
CA LEU A 326 -6.26 25.18 20.58
C LEU A 326 -7.60 25.86 20.23
N ASN A 327 -8.14 25.54 19.05
CA ASN A 327 -9.39 26.09 18.53
C ASN A 327 -9.43 27.63 18.38
N TRP A 328 -8.29 28.30 18.26
CA TRP A 328 -8.24 29.76 18.06
C TRP A 328 -8.88 30.18 16.73
N GLN A 329 -9.48 31.37 16.72
CA GLN A 329 -10.16 31.96 15.57
C GLN A 329 -9.71 33.41 15.33
N PRO A 330 -9.68 33.89 14.07
CA PRO A 330 -9.88 33.12 12.84
C PRO A 330 -8.72 32.15 12.59
N TRP A 331 -9.03 30.88 12.34
CA TRP A 331 -8.04 29.79 12.31
C TRP A 331 -6.91 30.04 11.29
N GLN A 332 -7.22 30.71 10.17
CA GLN A 332 -6.27 31.03 9.09
C GLN A 332 -5.06 31.85 9.57
N SER A 333 -5.17 32.51 10.72
CA SER A 333 -4.06 33.29 11.30
C SER A 333 -3.10 32.45 12.13
N TYR A 334 -3.50 31.23 12.52
CA TYR A 334 -2.80 30.44 13.55
C TYR A 334 -2.47 29.01 13.12
N CYS A 335 -3.03 28.52 12.00
CA CYS A 335 -2.78 27.18 11.46
C CYS A 335 -3.14 27.12 9.96
N VAL A 336 -2.72 26.03 9.29
CA VAL A 336 -3.02 25.76 7.87
C VAL A 336 -4.47 25.26 7.68
N GLU A 337 -5.01 24.55 8.67
CA GLU A 337 -6.38 24.06 8.69
C GLU A 337 -6.96 23.98 10.11
N PRO A 338 -8.28 24.14 10.29
CA PRO A 338 -8.91 23.98 11.60
C PRO A 338 -9.08 22.50 11.98
N PRO A 339 -9.02 22.13 13.28
CA PRO A 339 -8.77 23.02 14.41
C PRO A 339 -7.29 23.35 14.58
N CYS A 340 -6.97 24.61 14.89
CA CYS A 340 -5.61 24.95 15.27
C CYS A 340 -5.21 24.29 16.60
N GLY A 341 -3.92 24.01 16.76
CA GLY A 341 -3.30 23.65 18.04
C GLY A 341 -1.84 23.25 17.86
N GLN A 342 -0.98 23.68 18.79
CA GLN A 342 0.44 23.33 18.81
C GLN A 342 0.92 23.11 20.25
N LEU A 343 1.85 22.19 20.47
CA LEU A 343 2.52 22.04 21.76
C LEU A 343 3.24 23.34 22.14
N ASP A 344 3.22 23.68 23.43
CA ASP A 344 3.99 24.76 24.03
C ASP A 344 5.38 24.22 24.43
N PRO A 345 6.45 24.54 23.69
CA PRO A 345 7.79 24.02 23.98
C PRO A 345 8.37 24.52 25.30
N THR A 346 7.77 25.55 25.90
CA THR A 346 8.31 26.18 27.11
C THR A 346 7.85 25.48 28.39
N LYS A 347 7.00 24.46 28.26
CA LYS A 347 6.47 23.66 29.37
C LYS A 347 7.24 22.36 29.50
N ASP A 348 8.10 22.24 30.52
CA ASP A 348 8.88 21.02 30.76
C ASP A 348 8.00 19.74 30.81
N GLY A 349 6.80 19.85 31.36
CA GLY A 349 5.85 18.73 31.47
C GLY A 349 5.38 18.15 30.12
N VAL A 350 5.49 18.90 29.01
CA VAL A 350 5.18 18.37 27.68
C VAL A 350 6.10 17.21 27.33
N TYR A 351 7.38 17.31 27.70
CA TYR A 351 8.38 16.30 27.38
C TYR A 351 8.21 15.04 28.22
N ASP A 352 7.63 15.13 29.42
CA ASP A 352 7.27 13.95 30.21
C ASP A 352 6.11 13.18 29.57
N VAL A 353 5.11 13.89 29.01
CA VAL A 353 4.01 13.26 28.27
C VAL A 353 4.52 12.63 26.97
N LEU A 354 5.39 13.32 26.22
CA LEU A 354 6.01 12.77 25.02
C LEU A 354 6.88 11.54 25.34
N GLU A 355 7.67 11.60 26.42
CA GLU A 355 8.45 10.46 26.89
C GLU A 355 7.56 9.23 27.16
N ASP A 356 6.37 9.42 27.71
CA ASP A 356 5.42 8.33 27.96
C ASP A 356 4.80 7.79 26.67
N ILE A 357 4.32 8.66 25.77
CA ILE A 357 3.76 8.26 24.47
C ILE A 357 4.80 7.50 23.64
N TYR A 358 6.02 8.04 23.51
CA TYR A 358 7.09 7.37 22.79
C TYR A 358 7.46 6.04 23.45
N GLY A 359 7.46 5.96 24.78
CA GLY A 359 7.68 4.71 25.50
C GLY A 359 6.67 3.62 25.10
N ASP A 360 5.39 3.95 25.11
CA ASP A 360 4.33 3.02 24.73
C ASP A 360 4.44 2.60 23.25
N MET A 361 4.70 3.56 22.35
CA MET A 361 4.86 3.26 20.92
C MET A 361 6.11 2.39 20.64
N ILE A 362 7.24 2.64 21.33
CA ILE A 362 8.43 1.80 21.21
C ILE A 362 8.15 0.37 21.67
N GLU A 363 7.40 0.18 22.76
CA GLU A 363 7.02 -1.14 23.26
C GLU A 363 6.11 -1.88 22.25
N GLN A 364 5.11 -1.18 21.72
CA GLN A 364 4.07 -1.76 20.87
C GLN A 364 4.53 -2.03 19.43
N PHE A 365 5.09 -1.01 18.78
CA PHE A 365 5.49 -1.07 17.37
C PHE A 365 6.87 -1.68 17.19
N GLN A 366 7.75 -1.52 18.19
CA GLN A 366 9.17 -1.82 18.08
C GLN A 366 9.74 -1.31 16.75
N PRO A 367 9.72 -0.01 16.45
CA PRO A 367 10.07 0.52 15.13
C PRO A 367 11.57 0.36 14.79
N ASP A 368 11.94 0.20 13.52
CA ASP A 368 13.32 0.42 13.05
C ASP A 368 13.59 1.87 12.64
N ILE A 369 12.52 2.61 12.31
CA ILE A 369 12.46 4.05 12.04
C ILE A 369 11.26 4.60 12.82
N PHE A 370 11.31 5.85 13.30
CA PHE A 370 10.17 6.51 13.95
C PHE A 370 9.83 7.83 13.23
N HIS A 371 8.58 8.10 12.90
CA HIS A 371 8.18 9.37 12.28
C HIS A 371 7.78 10.38 13.37
N MET A 372 8.37 11.58 13.36
CA MET A 372 8.10 12.64 14.34
C MET A 372 7.30 13.81 13.78
N GLY A 373 6.88 13.71 12.51
CA GLY A 373 6.12 14.73 11.81
C GLY A 373 6.97 15.96 11.54
N GLY A 374 6.62 17.08 12.17
CA GLY A 374 7.40 18.31 12.08
C GLY A 374 7.11 19.12 10.82
N ASP A 375 5.87 19.05 10.36
CA ASP A 375 5.28 19.88 9.33
C ASP A 375 4.51 21.06 9.92
N GLU A 376 4.32 22.07 9.08
CA GLU A 376 3.36 23.18 9.25
C GLU A 376 3.33 23.92 10.60
N VAL A 377 4.44 23.93 11.34
CA VAL A 377 4.57 24.74 12.57
C VAL A 377 4.35 26.21 12.26
N ASN A 378 3.25 26.74 12.77
CA ASN A 378 2.82 28.10 12.62
C ASN A 378 3.47 28.99 13.69
N PHE A 379 4.40 29.83 13.27
CA PHE A 379 5.07 30.76 14.19
C PHE A 379 4.16 31.88 14.70
N HIS A 380 3.06 32.21 13.98
CA HIS A 380 2.10 33.19 14.46
C HIS A 380 1.35 32.69 15.72
N CYS A 381 1.08 31.39 15.80
CA CYS A 381 0.56 30.77 17.01
C CYS A 381 1.49 30.97 18.23
N TRP A 382 2.76 30.60 18.11
CA TRP A 382 3.71 30.72 19.21
C TRP A 382 3.99 32.18 19.59
N LYS A 383 4.22 33.07 18.62
CA LYS A 383 4.51 34.49 18.91
C LYS A 383 3.34 35.23 19.57
N SER A 384 2.12 34.76 19.32
CA SER A 384 0.90 35.32 19.92
C SER A 384 0.59 34.74 21.30
N THR A 385 1.37 33.77 21.78
CA THR A 385 1.21 33.16 23.11
C THR A 385 2.08 33.88 24.14
N PRO A 386 1.51 34.60 25.13
CA PRO A 386 2.30 35.46 26.02
C PRO A 386 3.42 34.75 26.76
N ASN A 387 3.17 33.55 27.31
CA ASN A 387 4.18 32.79 28.05
C ASN A 387 5.36 32.37 27.16
N ILE A 388 5.11 32.02 25.89
CA ILE A 388 6.14 31.64 24.93
C ILE A 388 6.98 32.87 24.57
N ALA A 389 6.32 33.99 24.26
CA ALA A 389 6.99 35.24 23.95
C ALA A 389 7.89 35.72 25.11
N GLU A 390 7.40 35.66 26.35
CA GLU A 390 8.19 35.98 27.53
C GLU A 390 9.38 35.02 27.72
N TRP A 391 9.18 33.72 27.53
CA TRP A 391 10.25 32.74 27.65
C TRP A 391 11.37 33.01 26.63
N MET A 392 11.01 33.28 25.37
CA MET A 392 11.96 33.63 24.32
C MET A 392 12.75 34.89 24.69
N GLN A 393 12.07 35.95 25.14
CA GLN A 393 12.73 37.19 25.57
C GLN A 393 13.71 36.95 26.74
N ARG A 394 13.33 36.13 27.73
CA ARG A 394 14.21 35.76 28.86
C ARG A 394 15.43 34.94 28.42
N LYS A 395 15.32 34.20 27.31
CA LYS A 395 16.42 33.46 26.68
C LYS A 395 17.26 34.32 25.71
N GLY A 396 16.94 35.60 25.58
CA GLY A 396 17.62 36.52 24.66
C GLY A 396 17.25 36.33 23.19
N LEU A 397 16.11 35.68 22.92
CA LEU A 397 15.58 35.42 21.58
C LEU A 397 14.56 36.49 21.19
N ASN A 398 14.57 36.90 19.92
CA ASN A 398 13.62 37.86 19.36
C ASN A 398 12.40 37.14 18.77
N VAL A 399 11.25 37.33 19.41
CA VAL A 399 9.96 36.70 19.04
C VAL A 399 9.47 37.10 17.64
N SER A 400 10.01 38.18 17.05
CA SER A 400 9.65 38.63 15.71
C SER A 400 10.57 38.08 14.61
N GLU A 401 11.69 37.44 14.97
CA GLU A 401 12.67 36.90 14.02
C GLU A 401 12.40 35.41 13.79
N GLU A 402 12.25 35.02 12.52
CA GLU A 402 11.95 33.63 12.15
C GLU A 402 13.02 32.65 12.63
N LYS A 403 14.30 32.99 12.46
CA LYS A 403 15.44 32.18 12.91
C LYS A 403 15.39 31.83 14.41
N ASP A 404 14.84 32.72 15.24
CA ASP A 404 14.75 32.55 16.68
C ASP A 404 13.53 31.70 17.06
N LEU A 405 12.45 31.76 16.27
CA LEU A 405 11.31 30.84 16.34
C LEU A 405 11.70 29.43 15.87
N VAL A 406 12.52 29.31 14.82
CA VAL A 406 13.15 28.06 14.42
C VAL A 406 14.05 27.53 15.54
N GLN A 407 14.76 28.39 16.27
CA GLN A 407 15.53 27.97 17.44
C GLN A 407 14.64 27.43 18.57
N LEU A 408 13.46 28.01 18.80
CA LEU A 408 12.47 27.44 19.72
C LEU A 408 11.97 26.07 19.25
N TRP A 409 11.73 25.89 17.95
CA TRP A 409 11.37 24.60 17.38
C TRP A 409 12.50 23.57 17.55
N ARG A 410 13.75 23.94 17.28
CA ARG A 410 14.92 23.08 17.56
C ARG A 410 14.97 22.66 19.03
N TYR A 411 14.75 23.60 19.94
CA TYR A 411 14.69 23.29 21.37
C TYR A 411 13.59 22.24 21.67
N PHE A 412 12.41 22.37 21.06
CA PHE A 412 11.37 21.34 21.16
C PHE A 412 11.86 19.98 20.64
N GLN A 413 12.37 19.96 19.42
CA GLN A 413 12.73 18.76 18.69
C GLN A 413 13.89 18.01 19.37
N ASP A 414 14.90 18.72 19.87
CA ASP A 414 16.03 18.13 20.60
C ASP A 414 15.58 17.47 21.90
N ASN A 415 14.67 18.11 22.64
CA ASN A 415 14.13 17.52 23.86
C ASN A 415 13.26 16.30 23.55
N ALA A 416 12.38 16.37 22.54
CA ALA A 416 11.55 15.26 22.11
C ALA A 416 12.40 14.05 21.64
N LEU A 417 13.43 14.29 20.82
CA LEU A 417 14.36 13.25 20.36
C LEU A 417 15.10 12.59 21.53
N GLN A 418 15.55 13.38 22.51
CA GLN A 418 16.18 12.83 23.72
C GLN A 418 15.24 11.89 24.49
N ARG A 419 13.94 12.19 24.54
CA ARG A 419 12.94 11.33 25.21
C ARG A 419 12.72 10.03 24.44
N LEU A 420 12.64 10.11 23.12
CA LEU A 420 12.57 8.94 22.25
C LEU A 420 13.80 8.05 22.45
N ASP A 421 15.02 8.60 22.36
CA ASP A 421 16.28 7.87 22.51
C ASP A 421 16.40 7.22 23.90
N LYS A 422 15.98 7.94 24.95
CA LYS A 422 15.95 7.42 26.32
C LYS A 422 15.05 6.18 26.46
N LYS A 423 13.84 6.21 25.89
CA LYS A 423 12.90 5.08 25.95
C LYS A 423 13.32 3.94 25.03
N ALA A 424 13.82 4.26 23.85
CA ALA A 424 14.35 3.29 22.89
C ALA A 424 15.63 2.59 23.37
N LYS A 425 16.40 3.24 24.26
CA LYS A 425 17.74 2.80 24.73
C LYS A 425 18.74 2.60 23.59
N ARG A 426 18.48 3.25 22.45
CA ARG A 426 19.31 3.26 21.25
C ARG A 426 18.89 4.44 20.38
N ASN A 427 19.78 4.83 19.48
CA ASN A 427 19.45 5.82 18.46
C ASN A 427 18.63 5.14 17.37
N ILE A 428 17.38 5.57 17.21
CA ILE A 428 16.54 5.20 16.06
C ILE A 428 16.65 6.33 15.03
N PRO A 429 16.78 6.04 13.72
CA PRO A 429 16.56 7.02 12.68
C PRO A 429 15.16 7.60 12.81
N VAL A 430 15.05 8.93 12.72
CA VAL A 430 13.77 9.64 12.78
C VAL A 430 13.45 10.27 11.44
N VAL A 431 12.19 10.23 11.05
CA VAL A 431 11.69 10.90 9.85
C VAL A 431 11.05 12.22 10.26
N MET A 432 11.31 13.27 9.48
CA MET A 432 10.57 14.52 9.56
C MET A 432 10.17 14.99 8.17
N TRP A 433 9.04 15.68 8.07
CA TRP A 433 8.59 16.32 6.84
C TRP A 433 9.50 17.49 6.43
N THR A 434 9.51 17.82 5.14
CA THR A 434 10.03 19.10 4.66
C THR A 434 9.24 20.26 5.28
N SER A 435 9.93 21.21 5.91
CA SER A 435 9.35 22.36 6.58
C SER A 435 10.39 23.48 6.74
N HIS A 436 10.01 24.57 7.41
CA HIS A 436 10.97 25.62 7.78
C HIS A 436 12.17 25.08 8.57
N LEU A 437 12.00 24.04 9.40
CA LEU A 437 13.12 23.45 10.15
C LEU A 437 14.12 22.72 9.24
N THR A 438 13.68 22.26 8.07
CA THR A 438 14.51 21.58 7.07
C THR A 438 14.95 22.51 5.94
N ASP A 439 14.77 23.82 6.07
CA ASP A 439 15.27 24.78 5.08
C ASP A 439 16.81 24.81 5.07
N PRO A 440 17.43 25.08 3.91
CA PRO A 440 18.88 25.04 3.73
C PRO A 440 19.69 25.81 4.78
N GLU A 441 19.18 26.96 5.24
CA GLU A 441 19.81 27.79 6.26
C GLU A 441 19.95 27.07 7.61
N TYR A 442 19.05 26.11 7.87
CA TYR A 442 18.89 25.49 9.18
C TYR A 442 19.39 24.04 9.24
N LEU A 443 19.52 23.35 8.10
CA LEU A 443 19.88 21.91 8.01
C LEU A 443 21.11 21.52 8.83
N THR A 444 22.28 22.12 8.53
CA THR A 444 23.58 21.65 9.03
C THR A 444 23.79 21.83 10.53
N ASN A 445 23.04 22.74 11.15
CA ASN A 445 23.14 23.05 12.57
C ASN A 445 21.98 22.48 13.41
N ALA A 446 20.90 22.02 12.76
CA ALA A 446 19.69 21.56 13.45
C ALA A 446 19.49 20.05 13.41
N LEU A 447 19.82 19.41 12.27
CA LEU A 447 19.35 18.06 11.98
C LEU A 447 20.53 17.19 11.52
N PRO A 448 21.20 16.46 12.41
CA PRO A 448 22.27 15.55 12.00
C PRO A 448 21.77 14.53 10.97
N LYS A 449 22.33 14.52 9.76
CA LYS A 449 21.88 13.65 8.64
C LYS A 449 21.95 12.14 8.91
N ASP A 450 22.79 11.73 9.86
CA ASP A 450 22.86 10.33 10.30
C ASP A 450 21.72 9.95 11.26
N ARG A 451 21.00 10.96 11.77
CA ARG A 451 19.84 10.79 12.66
C ARG A 451 18.51 11.04 11.95
N TYR A 452 18.48 11.99 11.01
CA TYR A 452 17.26 12.46 10.35
C TYR A 452 17.17 11.98 8.89
N ILE A 453 16.05 11.35 8.57
CA ILE A 453 15.55 11.12 7.21
C ILE A 453 14.52 12.21 6.92
N ILE A 454 14.55 12.81 5.74
CA ILE A 454 13.61 13.88 5.39
C ILE A 454 12.56 13.34 4.41
N GLN A 455 11.29 13.42 4.77
CA GLN A 455 10.18 13.08 3.90
C GLN A 455 9.74 14.32 3.12
N ILE A 456 9.94 14.28 1.80
CA ILE A 456 9.68 15.37 0.88
C ILE A 456 8.21 15.38 0.53
N TRP A 457 7.49 16.46 0.85
CA TRP A 457 6.15 16.68 0.31
C TRP A 457 6.07 17.85 -0.68
N THR A 458 7.12 18.66 -0.83
CA THR A 458 7.22 19.68 -1.90
C THR A 458 7.10 19.07 -3.30
N THR A 459 6.99 19.88 -4.35
CA THR A 459 7.00 19.34 -5.73
C THR A 459 8.28 18.56 -6.05
N GLY A 460 8.21 17.60 -6.97
CA GLY A 460 9.38 16.82 -7.40
C GLY A 460 10.50 17.66 -8.07
N THR A 461 10.23 18.92 -8.40
CA THR A 461 11.18 19.87 -9.00
C THR A 461 11.65 20.95 -8.02
N ASP A 462 11.25 20.88 -6.75
CA ASP A 462 11.62 21.88 -5.75
C ASP A 462 13.14 21.88 -5.49
N ALA A 463 13.73 23.07 -5.38
CA ALA A 463 15.16 23.25 -5.12
C ALA A 463 15.59 22.70 -3.76
N GLN A 464 14.68 22.62 -2.78
CA GLN A 464 14.94 22.06 -1.47
C GLN A 464 15.33 20.58 -1.58
N VAL A 465 14.72 19.81 -2.48
CA VAL A 465 15.06 18.39 -2.73
C VAL A 465 16.52 18.27 -3.18
N GLY A 466 16.92 19.10 -4.15
CA GLY A 466 18.30 19.14 -4.63
C GLY A 466 19.29 19.47 -3.52
N THR A 467 18.94 20.44 -2.67
CA THR A 467 19.78 20.91 -1.56
C THR A 467 19.93 19.87 -0.46
N LEU A 468 18.85 19.18 -0.09
CA LEU A 468 18.88 18.08 0.88
C LEU A 468 19.81 16.95 0.42
N LEU A 469 19.69 16.56 -0.85
CA LEU A 469 20.54 15.53 -1.44
C LEU A 469 22.02 15.98 -1.53
N GLU A 470 22.29 17.25 -1.83
CA GLU A 470 23.66 17.80 -1.87
C GLU A 470 24.32 17.82 -0.51
N ASN A 471 23.54 18.03 0.55
CA ASN A 471 24.03 17.95 1.92
C ASN A 471 24.09 16.50 2.46
N GLY A 472 23.70 15.52 1.66
CA GLY A 472 23.82 14.10 1.95
C GLY A 472 22.73 13.54 2.87
N TYR A 473 21.56 14.19 2.95
CA TYR A 473 20.41 13.65 3.67
C TYR A 473 19.81 12.47 2.91
N LYS A 474 19.37 11.47 3.66
CA LYS A 474 18.48 10.44 3.14
C LYS A 474 17.07 11.00 3.03
N VAL A 475 16.38 10.71 1.93
CA VAL A 475 15.04 11.25 1.67
C VAL A 475 14.03 10.16 1.33
N ILE A 476 12.77 10.38 1.70
CA ILE A 476 11.60 9.64 1.23
C ILE A 476 10.79 10.61 0.37
N LEU A 477 10.38 10.21 -0.82
CA LEU A 477 9.62 11.09 -1.72
C LEU A 477 8.11 10.87 -1.54
N SER A 478 7.41 11.94 -1.25
CA SER A 478 5.94 12.04 -1.16
C SER A 478 5.47 13.33 -1.83
N ASN A 479 6.13 13.74 -2.92
CA ASN A 479 5.88 15.02 -3.57
C ASN A 479 4.40 15.19 -3.96
N TYR A 480 3.77 16.26 -3.46
CA TYR A 480 2.31 16.41 -3.52
C TYR A 480 1.76 16.44 -4.94
N ASP A 481 2.59 16.83 -5.92
CA ASP A 481 2.18 16.90 -7.31
C ASP A 481 1.99 15.51 -7.96
N ALA A 482 2.49 14.43 -7.36
CA ALA A 482 2.32 13.07 -7.88
C ALA A 482 1.85 12.03 -6.84
N LEU A 483 2.01 12.28 -5.55
CA LEU A 483 1.87 11.24 -4.53
C LEU A 483 0.80 11.52 -3.46
N TYR A 484 0.08 12.65 -3.54
CA TYR A 484 -1.04 12.96 -2.64
C TYR A 484 -2.36 12.43 -3.22
N PHE A 485 -2.89 11.38 -2.62
CA PHE A 485 -4.04 10.64 -3.11
C PHE A 485 -5.39 11.21 -2.64
N ASP A 486 -5.35 12.18 -1.75
CA ASP A 486 -6.46 13.02 -1.31
C ASP A 486 -6.80 14.15 -2.31
N CYS A 487 -5.91 14.47 -3.26
CA CYS A 487 -6.15 15.55 -4.24
C CYS A 487 -7.27 15.25 -5.24
N GLY A 488 -7.98 16.29 -5.68
CA GLY A 488 -8.93 16.25 -6.79
C GLY A 488 -10.40 16.30 -6.41
N PHE A 489 -10.73 16.36 -5.11
CA PHE A 489 -12.10 16.40 -4.61
C PHE A 489 -12.55 17.84 -4.33
N ALA A 490 -13.80 18.00 -3.91
CA ALA A 490 -14.37 19.30 -3.54
C ALA A 490 -13.62 19.92 -2.35
N GLY A 491 -13.62 21.24 -2.21
CA GLY A 491 -13.11 21.89 -1.00
C GLY A 491 -13.93 21.49 0.23
N TRP A 492 -13.28 21.21 1.36
CA TRP A 492 -13.96 20.87 2.62
C TRP A 492 -14.19 22.09 3.54
N VAL A 493 -13.35 23.13 3.43
CA VAL A 493 -13.52 24.45 4.08
C VAL A 493 -13.84 25.60 3.11
N THR A 494 -13.70 25.38 1.80
CA THR A 494 -13.90 26.39 0.75
C THR A 494 -14.82 25.87 -0.35
N SER A 495 -15.44 26.78 -1.11
CA SER A 495 -16.10 26.42 -2.37
C SER A 495 -15.06 26.06 -3.44
N GLY A 496 -15.38 25.11 -4.31
CA GLY A 496 -14.49 24.68 -5.40
C GLY A 496 -13.87 23.31 -5.09
N ASN A 497 -12.55 23.19 -5.28
CA ASN A 497 -11.79 21.97 -5.09
C ASN A 497 -10.85 22.07 -3.89
N ASN A 498 -10.39 20.94 -3.37
CA ASN A 498 -9.36 20.89 -2.33
C ASN A 498 -7.99 21.38 -2.85
N TRP A 499 -7.10 21.70 -1.92
CA TRP A 499 -5.95 22.59 -2.15
C TRP A 499 -4.95 22.10 -3.22
N CYS A 500 -4.75 20.78 -3.34
CA CYS A 500 -3.79 20.17 -4.26
C CYS A 500 -4.41 19.60 -5.54
N SER A 501 -5.68 19.93 -5.81
CA SER A 501 -6.35 19.53 -7.06
C SER A 501 -5.57 19.97 -8.31
N PRO A 502 -5.59 19.20 -9.41
CA PRO A 502 -6.57 18.15 -9.77
C PRO A 502 -6.27 16.74 -9.21
N TYR A 503 -7.17 15.79 -9.47
CA TYR A 503 -6.97 14.37 -9.16
C TYR A 503 -5.72 13.82 -9.88
N ILE A 504 -4.90 13.09 -9.13
CA ILE A 504 -3.67 12.50 -9.65
C ILE A 504 -3.96 11.11 -10.22
N GLY A 505 -3.92 10.99 -11.54
CA GLY A 505 -4.07 9.72 -12.25
C GLY A 505 -2.86 8.78 -12.10
N TRP A 506 -3.10 7.47 -12.23
CA TRP A 506 -2.07 6.44 -12.05
C TRP A 506 -0.88 6.61 -13.02
N GLN A 507 -1.10 7.18 -14.20
CA GLN A 507 -0.07 7.49 -15.18
C GLN A 507 0.97 8.48 -14.63
N LYS A 508 0.50 9.49 -13.89
CA LYS A 508 1.38 10.49 -13.26
C LYS A 508 2.16 9.87 -12.10
N VAL A 509 1.49 9.03 -11.29
CA VAL A 509 2.14 8.26 -10.22
C VAL A 509 3.23 7.35 -10.80
N TYR A 510 2.92 6.56 -11.83
CA TYR A 510 3.88 5.64 -12.46
C TYR A 510 5.08 6.35 -13.09
N SER A 511 4.85 7.56 -13.61
CA SER A 511 5.90 8.37 -14.26
C SER A 511 6.73 9.21 -13.27
N ASN A 512 6.35 9.20 -11.99
CA ASN A 512 7.14 9.75 -10.89
C ASN A 512 8.15 8.69 -10.46
N THR A 513 9.44 8.93 -10.70
CA THR A 513 10.48 7.98 -10.28
C THR A 513 11.56 8.70 -9.48
N PRO A 514 12.14 8.03 -8.47
CA PRO A 514 13.24 8.62 -7.69
C PRO A 514 14.43 9.03 -8.55
N GLU A 515 14.75 8.27 -9.59
CA GLU A 515 15.89 8.57 -10.48
C GLU A 515 15.67 9.86 -11.29
N LYS A 516 14.43 10.18 -11.67
CA LYS A 516 14.08 11.43 -12.36
C LYS A 516 14.21 12.65 -11.46
N ILE A 517 13.88 12.50 -10.18
CA ILE A 517 13.90 13.59 -9.18
C ILE A 517 15.32 13.82 -8.65
N ALA A 518 15.98 12.77 -8.16
CA ALA A 518 17.31 12.89 -7.54
C ALA A 518 18.45 12.91 -8.57
N GLY A 519 18.22 12.41 -9.79
CA GLY A 519 19.25 12.16 -10.76
C GLY A 519 20.09 10.91 -10.45
N PRO A 520 20.86 10.40 -11.43
CA PRO A 520 21.54 9.11 -11.33
C PRO A 520 22.66 9.08 -10.29
N THR A 521 23.25 10.23 -9.94
CA THR A 521 24.38 10.33 -9.00
C THR A 521 23.94 10.34 -7.54
N LYS A 522 22.74 10.86 -7.23
CA LYS A 522 22.23 11.03 -5.87
C LYS A 522 21.16 10.00 -5.49
N LYS A 523 20.78 9.08 -6.40
CA LYS A 523 19.74 8.07 -6.15
C LYS A 523 19.95 7.20 -4.90
N HIS A 524 21.20 6.99 -4.49
CA HIS A 524 21.55 6.21 -3.29
C HIS A 524 21.13 6.89 -1.97
N LEU A 525 20.80 8.19 -2.01
CA LEU A 525 20.25 8.93 -0.88
C LEU A 525 18.73 8.86 -0.82
N VAL A 526 18.05 8.47 -1.90
CA VAL A 526 16.61 8.26 -1.89
C VAL A 526 16.33 6.86 -1.35
N LEU A 527 15.57 6.77 -0.26
CA LEU A 527 15.15 5.50 0.34
C LEU A 527 13.98 4.86 -0.43
N GLY A 528 13.20 5.68 -1.15
CA GLY A 528 12.10 5.29 -2.01
C GLY A 528 10.98 6.33 -1.98
N GLU A 529 9.74 5.89 -2.22
CA GLU A 529 8.57 6.77 -2.28
C GLU A 529 7.44 6.29 -1.38
N GLU A 530 6.52 7.20 -1.05
CA GLU A 530 5.33 6.94 -0.26
C GLU A 530 4.13 7.74 -0.78
N ALA A 531 3.04 7.01 -1.07
CA ALA A 531 1.76 7.63 -1.39
C ALA A 531 1.09 8.11 -0.11
N ALA A 532 0.65 9.37 -0.09
CA ALA A 532 -0.02 9.96 1.05
C ALA A 532 -1.54 9.96 0.86
N LEU A 533 -2.25 9.36 1.81
CA LEU A 533 -3.69 9.50 1.93
C LEU A 533 -4.02 10.22 3.23
N TRP A 534 -4.08 11.55 3.15
CA TRP A 534 -4.68 12.41 4.16
C TRP A 534 -6.20 12.23 4.17
N THR A 535 -6.80 12.31 5.36
CA THR A 535 -8.18 11.85 5.56
C THR A 535 -9.17 12.93 5.97
N GLU A 536 -8.91 14.20 5.65
CA GLU A 536 -9.93 15.27 5.75
C GLU A 536 -11.18 14.89 4.95
N GLN A 537 -11.00 14.19 3.83
CA GLN A 537 -12.07 13.77 2.91
C GLN A 537 -12.02 12.28 2.53
N ALA A 538 -11.47 11.44 3.41
CA ALA A 538 -11.48 9.99 3.24
C ALA A 538 -11.79 9.29 4.56
N ASP A 539 -12.39 8.11 4.50
CA ASP A 539 -12.68 7.28 5.68
C ASP A 539 -12.71 5.79 5.28
N SER A 540 -13.20 4.93 6.16
CA SER A 540 -13.29 3.48 5.88
C SER A 540 -14.09 3.12 4.61
N ALA A 541 -15.01 3.96 4.16
CA ALA A 541 -15.84 3.73 2.99
C ALA A 541 -15.14 4.07 1.68
N SER A 542 -14.20 5.02 1.70
CA SER A 542 -13.51 5.53 0.50
C SER A 542 -12.03 5.16 0.42
N VAL A 543 -11.41 4.69 1.51
CA VAL A 543 -9.97 4.38 1.56
C VAL A 543 -9.52 3.43 0.43
N ASP A 544 -10.32 2.43 0.08
CA ASP A 544 -9.95 1.47 -0.97
C ASP A 544 -9.84 2.14 -2.34
N SER A 545 -10.83 2.92 -2.75
CA SER A 545 -10.84 3.58 -4.06
C SER A 545 -9.88 4.77 -4.12
N ARG A 546 -9.55 5.37 -2.98
CA ARG A 546 -8.50 6.38 -2.89
C ARG A 546 -7.11 5.77 -3.13
N LEU A 547 -6.82 4.63 -2.51
CA LEU A 547 -5.50 3.99 -2.63
C LEU A 547 -5.35 3.18 -3.92
N TRP A 548 -6.35 2.38 -4.27
CA TRP A 548 -6.22 1.33 -5.28
C TRP A 548 -6.97 1.69 -6.56
N PRO A 549 -6.37 1.46 -7.75
CA PRO A 549 -5.08 0.81 -7.98
C PRO A 549 -3.87 1.77 -8.03
N ARG A 550 -4.03 3.08 -7.76
CA ARG A 550 -2.92 4.06 -7.89
C ARG A 550 -1.67 3.71 -7.08
N ALA A 551 -1.83 3.16 -5.87
CA ALA A 551 -0.71 2.72 -5.04
C ALA A 551 0.07 1.55 -5.67
N ALA A 552 -0.58 0.73 -6.51
CA ALA A 552 0.12 -0.30 -7.26
C ALA A 552 1.01 0.30 -8.36
N ALA A 553 0.65 1.47 -8.92
CA ALA A 553 1.49 2.23 -9.85
C ALA A 553 2.80 2.67 -9.19
N LEU A 554 2.72 3.24 -7.99
CA LEU A 554 3.89 3.53 -7.15
C LEU A 554 4.70 2.27 -6.89
N ALA A 555 4.04 1.17 -6.57
CA ALA A 555 4.72 -0.07 -6.23
C ALA A 555 5.66 -0.56 -7.33
N GLU A 556 5.25 -0.52 -8.61
CA GLU A 556 6.13 -0.87 -9.72
C GLU A 556 7.17 0.22 -10.01
N ALA A 557 6.80 1.50 -9.95
CA ALA A 557 7.71 2.61 -10.17
C ALA A 557 8.91 2.56 -9.20
N VAL A 558 8.68 2.20 -7.94
CA VAL A 558 9.73 2.09 -6.91
C VAL A 558 10.38 0.71 -6.88
N TRP A 559 9.67 -0.36 -7.24
CA TRP A 559 10.28 -1.70 -7.33
C TRP A 559 11.27 -1.80 -8.48
N THR A 560 10.91 -1.28 -9.66
CA THR A 560 11.71 -1.39 -10.89
C THR A 560 12.57 -0.17 -11.15
N SER A 561 12.14 1.03 -10.74
CA SER A 561 12.82 2.31 -10.96
C SER A 561 13.33 2.50 -12.40
N PRO A 562 12.45 2.44 -13.42
CA PRO A 562 12.90 2.58 -14.80
C PRO A 562 13.42 4.01 -15.03
N ALA A 563 14.58 4.13 -15.68
CA ALA A 563 15.15 5.43 -16.04
C ALA A 563 14.24 6.23 -16.99
N ASN A 564 13.50 5.52 -17.85
CA ASN A 564 12.50 6.08 -18.75
C ASN A 564 11.14 5.38 -18.49
N PRO A 565 10.36 5.83 -17.49
CA PRO A 565 9.06 5.23 -17.21
C PRO A 565 8.11 5.46 -18.41
N SER A 566 7.50 4.39 -18.92
CA SER A 566 6.37 4.45 -19.83
C SER A 566 5.19 3.73 -19.18
N TRP A 567 4.19 4.50 -18.79
CA TRP A 567 2.96 3.94 -18.25
C TRP A 567 2.19 3.18 -19.35
N GLU A 568 2.31 3.58 -20.62
CA GLU A 568 1.67 2.93 -21.77
C GLU A 568 2.15 1.48 -21.93
N ALA A 569 3.45 1.23 -21.69
CA ALA A 569 4.03 -0.11 -21.70
C ALA A 569 3.57 -0.97 -20.51
N ALA A 570 3.15 -0.34 -19.41
CA ALA A 570 2.72 -1.00 -18.18
C ALA A 570 1.20 -1.19 -18.10
N GLU A 571 0.43 -0.42 -18.87
CA GLU A 571 -1.03 -0.33 -18.88
C GLU A 571 -1.74 -1.69 -18.80
N GLN A 572 -1.44 -2.62 -19.70
CA GLN A 572 -2.15 -3.91 -19.73
C GLN A 572 -1.89 -4.77 -18.48
N ARG A 573 -0.67 -4.71 -17.94
CA ARG A 573 -0.32 -5.40 -16.68
C ARG A 573 -0.98 -4.72 -15.48
N PHE A 574 -1.05 -3.39 -15.50
CA PHE A 574 -1.70 -2.59 -14.47
C PHE A 574 -3.21 -2.87 -14.40
N LEU A 575 -3.89 -2.90 -15.55
CA LEU A 575 -5.31 -3.22 -15.65
C LEU A 575 -5.60 -4.65 -15.16
N ALA A 576 -4.76 -5.63 -15.54
CA ALA A 576 -4.88 -7.00 -15.02
C ALA A 576 -4.66 -7.08 -13.50
N HIS A 577 -3.69 -6.33 -12.97
CA HIS A 577 -3.45 -6.27 -11.52
C HIS A 577 -4.58 -5.57 -10.77
N ARG A 578 -5.24 -4.57 -11.36
CA ARG A 578 -6.44 -3.94 -10.78
C ARG A 578 -7.54 -4.98 -10.57
N GLU A 579 -7.82 -5.83 -11.56
CA GLU A 579 -8.83 -6.90 -11.39
C GLU A 579 -8.42 -7.89 -10.30
N ARG A 580 -7.12 -8.21 -10.20
CA ARG A 580 -6.61 -9.04 -9.11
C ARG A 580 -6.89 -8.42 -7.73
N LEU A 581 -6.75 -7.11 -7.58
CA LEU A 581 -7.08 -6.43 -6.32
C LEU A 581 -8.59 -6.55 -6.02
N VAL A 582 -9.44 -6.40 -7.03
CA VAL A 582 -10.91 -6.58 -6.90
C VAL A 582 -11.26 -8.01 -6.49
N GLU A 583 -10.63 -9.02 -7.08
CA GLU A 583 -10.79 -10.44 -6.72
C GLU A 583 -10.45 -10.68 -5.25
N LEU A 584 -9.43 -9.99 -4.72
CA LEU A 584 -9.05 -10.03 -3.30
C LEU A 584 -10.01 -9.28 -2.36
N GLY A 585 -11.12 -8.75 -2.88
CA GLY A 585 -12.12 -8.02 -2.10
C GLY A 585 -11.73 -6.58 -1.77
N ILE A 586 -10.75 -6.02 -2.48
CA ILE A 586 -10.35 -4.61 -2.35
C ILE A 586 -11.21 -3.79 -3.31
N GLY A 587 -11.82 -2.71 -2.81
CA GLY A 587 -12.62 -1.77 -3.61
C GLY A 587 -11.78 -0.88 -4.53
N ALA A 588 -10.93 -1.47 -5.38
CA ALA A 588 -10.07 -0.75 -6.31
C ALA A 588 -10.91 -0.01 -7.37
N ASP A 589 -10.61 1.27 -7.59
CA ASP A 589 -11.35 2.10 -8.52
C ASP A 589 -11.23 1.59 -9.96
N ALA A 590 -12.25 1.89 -10.77
CA ALA A 590 -12.22 1.55 -12.19
C ALA A 590 -11.29 2.53 -12.93
N ILE A 591 -10.44 1.99 -13.81
CA ILE A 591 -9.49 2.80 -14.59
C ILE A 591 -10.00 3.05 -16.00
N GLU A 592 -10.53 2.01 -16.63
CA GLU A 592 -11.04 2.02 -18.00
C GLU A 592 -12.28 1.12 -18.11
N PRO A 593 -13.08 1.23 -19.19
CA PRO A 593 -14.09 0.23 -19.50
C PRO A 593 -13.47 -1.16 -19.59
N GLU A 594 -14.12 -2.18 -19.01
CA GLU A 594 -13.65 -3.58 -19.08
C GLU A 594 -13.47 -4.08 -20.53
N TRP A 595 -14.17 -3.45 -21.48
CA TRP A 595 -13.95 -3.71 -22.90
C TRP A 595 -12.48 -3.50 -23.31
N CYS A 596 -11.80 -2.47 -22.79
CA CYS A 596 -10.39 -2.20 -23.05
C CYS A 596 -9.47 -3.27 -22.49
N LEU A 597 -9.79 -3.81 -21.31
CA LEU A 597 -9.09 -4.96 -20.75
C LEU A 597 -9.18 -6.18 -21.67
N GLN A 598 -10.26 -6.35 -22.44
CA GLN A 598 -10.45 -7.50 -23.34
C GLN A 598 -9.97 -7.27 -24.79
N HIS A 599 -9.65 -6.03 -25.16
CA HIS A 599 -9.25 -5.61 -26.52
C HIS A 599 -8.02 -4.69 -26.44
N GLU A 600 -6.90 -5.26 -25.99
CA GLU A 600 -5.67 -4.56 -25.65
C GLU A 600 -5.11 -3.70 -26.80
N GLU A 601 -5.43 -4.07 -28.04
CA GLU A 601 -5.00 -3.38 -29.26
C GLU A 601 -5.81 -2.11 -29.59
N ASN A 602 -7.03 -1.96 -29.04
CA ASN A 602 -7.99 -0.96 -29.49
C ASN A 602 -8.10 0.30 -28.62
N CYS A 603 -7.69 0.25 -27.34
CA CYS A 603 -7.89 1.38 -26.43
C CYS A 603 -6.73 2.38 -26.36
N ARG A 604 -5.60 2.08 -26.99
CA ARG A 604 -4.47 3.01 -27.07
C ARG A 604 -4.75 4.15 -28.05
N ILE A 605 -4.58 5.39 -27.60
CA ILE A 605 -4.65 6.56 -28.48
C ILE A 605 -3.55 6.45 -29.55
N GLY A 606 -3.94 6.41 -30.82
CA GLY A 606 -3.02 6.17 -31.94
C GLY A 606 -2.87 4.71 -32.37
N ALA A 607 -3.71 3.80 -31.86
CA ALA A 607 -3.81 2.44 -32.36
C ALA A 607 -3.99 2.43 -33.89
N LYS A 608 -3.21 1.59 -34.58
CA LYS A 608 -3.32 1.45 -36.04
C LYS A 608 -4.65 0.79 -36.37
N LEU A 609 -5.32 1.35 -37.38
CA LEU A 609 -6.62 0.92 -37.88
C LEU A 609 -6.62 -0.60 -38.14
N ASN A 610 -7.51 -1.34 -37.48
CA ASN A 610 -7.69 -2.78 -37.67
C ASN A 610 -8.44 -3.02 -38.99
N THR A 611 -7.75 -2.89 -40.13
CA THR A 611 -8.35 -2.99 -41.47
C THR A 611 -8.72 -4.41 -41.91
N ASP A 612 -8.40 -5.43 -41.11
CA ASP A 612 -8.59 -6.84 -41.51
C ASP A 612 -9.88 -7.48 -40.96
N THR A 613 -10.69 -6.75 -40.19
CA THR A 613 -12.04 -7.22 -39.84
C THR A 613 -13.03 -6.91 -40.97
N LYS A 614 -12.96 -7.70 -42.05
CA LYS A 614 -14.12 -7.88 -42.92
C LYS A 614 -15.22 -8.55 -42.10
N PHE A 615 -16.17 -7.76 -41.60
CA PHE A 615 -17.49 -8.27 -41.24
C PHE A 615 -18.10 -8.87 -42.51
N ASN A 616 -18.00 -10.18 -42.66
CA ASN A 616 -18.75 -10.98 -43.63
C ASN A 616 -19.87 -11.71 -42.89
#